data_AF-A0A519MBI4-F1
#
_entry.id   AF-A0A519MBI4-F1
#
_cell.length_a   1.000
_cell.length_b   1.000
_cell.length_c   1.000
_cell.angle_alpha   90.00
_cell.angle_beta   90.00
_cell.angle_gamma   90.00
#
_symmetry.space_group_name_H-M   'P 1'
#
loop_
_entity.id
_entity.type
_entity.pdbx_description
1 polymer ?
#
loop_
_entity_poly.entity_id
_entity_poly.type
_entity_poly.pdbx_seq_one_letter_code
_entity_poly.pdbx_strand_id
1 'polypeptide(L)'
;MSTVADQILRAPPGISPKPSPPPLPAPGASPHASISARPAAVPDFKAAHAFQRFWWTGLAAAVAWAVLAVLTYVWPNKPAGFSEWAFTEEFAAGAAVIALALAVVVLVPRVLGAVGQRLRPAGPWLVAIAVGLAVWEVFTAKLGTLPPPFFAPPQSLVEVYVTDWARLLESAVASVRLLALGIAIGAAAGFVTGVLIGWSRQASYWIHPVLRILGPVPTTALLPVSFYFFPSSWSTAIFLIALGTAFPVAILTWSGVAGVHKNYYDVARTLGASPWFLVLRVAIPAALPQVFVGLFMGLGAAFSTLVV
;
A
#
# COMPACT_ATOMS: atom_id res chain seq x y z
N MET A 1 -52.68 -20.24 12.45
CA MET A 1 -51.73 -20.85 13.43
C MET A 1 -51.72 -22.37 13.28
N SER A 2 -51.31 -22.93 12.13
CA SER A 2 -51.13 -24.40 11.98
C SER A 2 -50.29 -24.79 10.74
N THR A 3 -49.25 -24.02 10.40
CA THR A 3 -48.42 -24.32 9.19
C THR A 3 -46.91 -24.09 9.40
N VAL A 4 -46.47 -23.86 10.65
CA VAL A 4 -45.04 -23.68 10.98
C VAL A 4 -44.53 -24.81 11.91
N ALA A 5 -45.41 -25.65 12.45
CA ALA A 5 -45.05 -26.72 13.38
C ALA A 5 -44.54 -28.02 12.70
N ASP A 6 -44.86 -28.26 11.43
CA ASP A 6 -44.46 -29.49 10.71
C ASP A 6 -43.04 -29.45 10.14
N GLN A 7 -42.36 -28.30 10.19
CA GLN A 7 -41.03 -28.14 9.58
C GLN A 7 -39.87 -28.50 10.53
N ILE A 8 -40.16 -28.88 11.78
CA ILE A 8 -39.16 -29.17 12.82
C ILE A 8 -38.84 -30.69 12.94
N LEU A 9 -39.60 -31.58 12.28
CA LEU A 9 -39.46 -33.05 12.44
C LEU A 9 -38.72 -33.78 11.30
N ARG A 10 -37.96 -33.10 10.44
CA ARG A 10 -37.11 -33.79 9.43
C ARG A 10 -35.66 -33.87 9.87
N ALA A 11 -35.25 -35.08 10.28
CA ALA A 11 -33.87 -35.47 10.56
C ALA A 11 -32.95 -35.30 9.32
N PRO A 12 -31.67 -34.93 9.51
CA PRO A 12 -30.72 -34.83 8.40
C PRO A 12 -30.29 -36.23 7.89
N PRO A 13 -30.20 -36.44 6.56
CA PRO A 13 -29.75 -37.70 5.99
C PRO A 13 -28.20 -37.83 5.99
N GLY A 14 -27.71 -38.99 6.41
CA GLY A 14 -26.46 -39.60 5.91
C GLY A 14 -25.14 -39.15 6.54
N ILE A 15 -24.78 -39.70 7.71
CA ILE A 15 -23.38 -39.75 8.17
C ILE A 15 -22.76 -41.05 7.61
N SER A 16 -21.89 -40.94 6.61
CA SER A 16 -21.07 -42.06 6.15
C SER A 16 -20.05 -42.45 7.23
N PRO A 17 -19.86 -43.76 7.54
CA PRO A 17 -18.86 -44.18 8.51
C PRO A 17 -17.44 -43.93 7.99
N LYS A 18 -16.60 -43.34 8.84
CA LYS A 18 -15.18 -43.07 8.62
C LYS A 18 -14.42 -44.39 8.39
N PRO A 19 -13.56 -44.53 7.36
CA PRO A 19 -12.81 -45.76 7.15
C PRO A 19 -11.80 -45.99 8.28
N SER A 20 -11.69 -47.24 8.72
CA SER A 20 -10.76 -47.72 9.75
C SER A 20 -9.29 -47.49 9.33
N PRO A 21 -8.40 -47.15 10.28
CA PRO A 21 -6.98 -46.96 9.97
C PRO A 21 -6.32 -48.28 9.52
N PRO A 22 -5.31 -48.23 8.64
CA PRO A 22 -4.61 -49.42 8.18
C PRO A 22 -3.83 -50.09 9.32
N PRO A 23 -3.69 -51.43 9.30
CA PRO A 23 -2.97 -52.17 10.33
C PRO A 23 -1.47 -51.84 10.29
N LEU A 24 -0.87 -51.73 11.48
CA LEU A 24 0.57 -51.52 11.65
C LEU A 24 1.36 -52.69 11.03
N PRO A 25 2.49 -52.44 10.35
CA PRO A 25 3.31 -53.50 9.79
C PRO A 25 3.94 -54.35 10.91
N ALA A 26 3.91 -55.67 10.72
CA ALA A 26 4.49 -56.65 11.64
C ALA A 26 6.03 -56.49 11.71
N PRO A 27 6.65 -56.67 12.89
CA PRO A 27 8.09 -56.54 13.03
C PRO A 27 8.77 -57.82 12.55
N GLY A 28 9.53 -57.74 11.45
CA GLY A 28 10.45 -58.80 11.03
C GLY A 28 10.36 -59.17 9.56
N ALA A 29 11.01 -58.39 8.70
CA ALA A 29 11.47 -58.87 7.40
C ALA A 29 12.66 -58.00 6.92
N SER A 30 13.86 -58.45 7.28
CA SER A 30 15.15 -57.97 6.76
C SER A 30 15.45 -58.63 5.40
N PRO A 31 16.54 -58.28 4.67
CA PRO A 31 16.43 -57.75 3.32
C PRO A 31 17.06 -58.69 2.27
N HIS A 32 16.28 -59.15 1.29
CA HIS A 32 16.82 -59.80 0.09
C HIS A 32 16.15 -59.29 -1.19
N ALA A 33 16.95 -58.53 -1.94
CA ALA A 33 17.04 -58.42 -3.39
C ALA A 33 15.84 -58.92 -4.22
N SER A 34 15.13 -57.98 -4.85
CA SER A 34 14.61 -58.20 -6.20
C SER A 34 14.96 -56.99 -7.07
N ILE A 35 15.82 -57.23 -8.04
CA ILE A 35 16.16 -56.32 -9.13
C ILE A 35 14.92 -56.25 -10.02
N SER A 36 14.10 -55.21 -9.87
CA SER A 36 13.09 -54.86 -10.88
C SER A 36 13.63 -53.70 -11.71
N ALA A 37 13.89 -53.99 -12.97
CA ALA A 37 14.40 -53.07 -13.98
C ALA A 37 13.73 -51.69 -13.93
N ARG A 38 14.54 -50.62 -13.91
CA ARG A 38 14.07 -49.27 -14.20
C ARG A 38 13.37 -49.29 -15.56
N PRO A 39 12.10 -48.87 -15.69
CA PRO A 39 11.58 -48.55 -17.01
C PRO A 39 12.44 -47.45 -17.60
N ALA A 40 12.92 -47.67 -18.82
CA ALA A 40 13.69 -46.70 -19.59
C ALA A 40 12.98 -45.34 -19.54
N ALA A 41 13.72 -44.29 -19.20
CA ALA A 41 13.19 -42.94 -19.15
C ALA A 41 12.51 -42.62 -20.49
N VAL A 42 11.21 -42.40 -20.46
CA VAL A 42 10.50 -41.78 -21.58
C VAL A 42 11.19 -40.43 -21.79
N PRO A 43 11.80 -40.16 -22.95
CA PRO A 43 12.36 -38.84 -23.20
C PRO A 43 11.23 -37.83 -23.04
N ASP A 44 11.38 -36.92 -22.08
CA ASP A 44 10.40 -35.88 -21.81
C ASP A 44 10.29 -34.99 -23.06
N PHE A 45 9.24 -35.20 -23.85
CA PHE A 45 8.94 -34.42 -25.05
C PHE A 45 8.69 -32.93 -24.75
N LYS A 46 8.66 -32.50 -23.47
CA LYS A 46 8.68 -31.07 -23.12
C LYS A 46 10.02 -30.39 -23.34
N ALA A 47 11.13 -31.14 -23.46
CA ALA A 47 12.44 -30.56 -23.73
C ALA A 47 12.60 -30.06 -25.19
N ALA A 48 11.65 -30.37 -26.09
CA ALA A 48 11.72 -30.04 -27.51
C ALA A 48 10.92 -28.77 -27.91
N HIS A 49 10.37 -28.00 -26.97
CA HIS A 49 9.54 -26.82 -27.24
C HIS A 49 9.94 -25.53 -26.51
N ALA A 50 11.22 -25.29 -26.31
CA ALA A 50 11.71 -23.96 -25.93
C ALA A 50 12.75 -23.43 -26.92
N PHE A 51 12.49 -23.59 -28.23
CA PHE A 51 13.02 -22.63 -29.19
C PHE A 51 12.61 -21.26 -28.67
N GLN A 52 13.60 -20.43 -28.38
CA GLN A 52 13.47 -19.12 -27.76
C GLN A 52 12.41 -18.31 -28.51
N ARG A 53 11.17 -18.32 -28.00
CA ARG A 53 10.07 -17.55 -28.59
C ARG A 53 10.54 -16.09 -28.57
N PHE A 54 10.78 -15.55 -29.76
CA PHE A 54 11.25 -14.19 -29.95
C PHE A 54 10.39 -13.24 -29.08
N TRP A 55 11.04 -12.32 -28.36
CA TRP A 55 10.36 -11.50 -27.36
C TRP A 55 9.60 -10.35 -28.02
N TRP A 56 8.47 -10.68 -28.65
CA TRP A 56 7.62 -9.74 -29.39
C TRP A 56 7.18 -8.52 -28.57
N THR A 57 6.85 -8.72 -27.29
CA THR A 57 6.50 -7.61 -26.39
C THR A 57 7.68 -6.69 -26.11
N GLY A 58 8.92 -7.21 -26.13
CA GLY A 58 10.12 -6.38 -26.01
C GLY A 58 10.37 -5.54 -27.27
N LEU A 59 10.12 -6.12 -28.45
CA LEU A 59 10.19 -5.38 -29.71
C LEU A 59 9.12 -4.27 -29.75
N ALA A 60 7.89 -4.60 -29.38
CA ALA A 60 6.80 -3.62 -29.28
C ALA A 60 7.14 -2.51 -28.28
N ALA A 61 7.78 -2.82 -27.16
CA ALA A 61 8.23 -1.82 -26.19
C ALA A 61 9.31 -0.91 -26.80
N ALA A 62 10.34 -1.49 -27.44
CA ALA A 62 11.38 -0.71 -28.10
C ALA A 62 10.80 0.25 -29.15
N VAL A 63 9.85 -0.22 -29.96
CA VAL A 63 9.15 0.62 -30.95
C VAL A 63 8.32 1.70 -30.27
N ALA A 64 7.55 1.38 -29.22
CA ALA A 64 6.74 2.37 -28.52
C ALA A 64 7.58 3.49 -27.89
N TRP A 65 8.72 3.15 -27.28
CA TRP A 65 9.67 4.12 -26.75
C TRP A 65 10.34 4.95 -27.86
N ALA A 66 10.64 4.36 -29.02
CA ALA A 66 11.15 5.10 -30.17
C ALA A 66 10.11 6.07 -30.74
N VAL A 67 8.84 5.65 -30.82
CA VAL A 67 7.73 6.50 -31.24
C VAL A 67 7.56 7.68 -30.28
N LEU A 68 7.63 7.44 -28.97
CA LEU A 68 7.62 8.51 -27.96
C LEU A 68 8.76 9.50 -28.22
N ALA A 69 10.00 9.03 -28.32
CA ALA A 69 11.17 9.89 -28.56
C ALA A 69 11.03 10.76 -29.83
N VAL A 70 10.60 10.15 -30.94
CA VAL A 70 10.41 10.86 -32.22
C VAL A 70 9.25 11.86 -32.10
N LEU A 71 8.14 11.48 -31.47
CA LEU A 71 7.00 12.36 -31.24
C LEU A 71 7.40 13.58 -30.41
N THR A 72 8.15 13.37 -29.33
CA THR A 72 8.61 14.44 -28.45
C THR A 72 9.54 15.41 -29.18
N TYR A 73 10.48 14.88 -29.97
CA TYR A 73 11.50 15.68 -30.67
C TYR A 73 10.96 16.42 -31.90
N VAL A 74 10.13 15.77 -32.72
CA VAL A 74 9.70 16.31 -34.02
C VAL A 74 8.50 17.24 -33.89
N TRP A 75 7.57 16.95 -32.97
CA TRP A 75 6.38 17.77 -32.81
C TRP A 75 6.69 18.97 -31.89
N PRO A 76 6.62 20.23 -32.37
CA PRO A 76 6.88 21.40 -31.54
C PRO A 76 5.86 21.51 -30.40
N ASN A 77 6.32 21.87 -29.20
CA ASN A 77 5.42 22.10 -28.08
C ASN A 77 4.60 23.36 -28.30
N LYS A 78 3.34 23.31 -27.87
CA LYS A 78 2.51 24.52 -27.81
C LYS A 78 2.93 25.33 -26.59
N PRO A 79 3.22 26.64 -26.74
CA PRO A 79 3.48 27.49 -25.60
C PRO A 79 2.20 27.56 -24.74
N ALA A 80 2.33 27.22 -23.46
CA ALA A 80 1.24 27.30 -22.50
C ALA A 80 1.66 28.23 -21.36
N GLY A 81 1.09 29.43 -21.33
CA GLY A 81 1.46 30.46 -20.35
C GLY A 81 2.81 31.11 -20.65
N PHE A 82 3.68 31.19 -19.65
CA PHE A 82 4.93 31.97 -19.66
C PHE A 82 6.22 31.14 -19.79
N SER A 83 6.13 29.81 -19.88
CA SER A 83 7.28 28.91 -19.94
C SER A 83 7.44 28.29 -21.32
N GLU A 84 8.60 28.50 -21.94
CA GLU A 84 9.10 27.56 -22.95
C GLU A 84 9.55 26.30 -22.21
N TRP A 85 9.04 25.14 -22.63
CA TRP A 85 9.30 23.88 -21.96
C TRP A 85 10.77 23.46 -22.15
N ALA A 86 11.63 23.72 -21.17
CA ALA A 86 12.97 23.19 -21.13
C ALA A 86 12.91 21.66 -20.95
N PHE A 87 13.98 20.94 -21.29
CA PHE A 87 14.07 19.47 -21.20
C PHE A 87 13.29 18.63 -22.22
N THR A 88 12.73 19.23 -23.28
CA THR A 88 12.03 18.45 -24.33
C THR A 88 13.00 17.55 -25.10
N GLU A 89 14.20 18.04 -25.43
CA GLU A 89 15.21 17.26 -26.15
C GLU A 89 15.81 16.16 -25.27
N GLU A 90 16.06 16.48 -24.02
CA GLU A 90 16.60 15.59 -23.00
C GLU A 90 15.62 14.45 -22.69
N PHE A 91 14.32 14.77 -22.61
CA PHE A 91 13.27 13.77 -22.45
C PHE A 91 13.18 12.86 -23.68
N ALA A 92 13.21 13.43 -24.89
CA ALA A 92 13.25 12.65 -26.13
C ALA A 92 14.49 11.74 -26.21
N ALA A 93 15.66 12.25 -25.83
CA ALA A 93 16.91 11.50 -25.77
C ALA A 93 16.83 10.36 -24.75
N GLY A 94 16.27 10.60 -23.57
CA GLY A 94 16.02 9.56 -22.57
C GLY A 94 15.13 8.45 -23.10
N ALA A 95 14.02 8.80 -23.77
CA ALA A 95 13.14 7.83 -24.41
C ALA A 95 13.85 7.03 -25.53
N ALA A 96 14.70 7.69 -26.33
CA ALA A 96 15.50 7.04 -27.37
C ALA A 96 16.54 6.06 -26.81
N VAL A 97 17.19 6.41 -25.69
CA VAL A 97 18.13 5.52 -24.99
C VAL A 97 17.41 4.27 -24.48
N ILE A 98 16.21 4.41 -23.91
CA ILE A 98 15.40 3.27 -23.47
C ILE A 98 14.99 2.40 -24.66
N ALA A 99 14.56 3.01 -25.76
CA ALA A 99 14.22 2.31 -26.99
C ALA A 99 15.40 1.47 -27.51
N LEU A 100 16.60 2.07 -27.56
CA LEU A 100 17.82 1.42 -28.02
C LEU A 100 18.24 0.29 -27.07
N ALA A 101 18.19 0.51 -25.76
CA ALA A 101 18.49 -0.51 -24.76
C ALA A 101 17.55 -1.72 -24.90
N LEU A 102 16.24 -1.50 -25.08
CA LEU A 102 15.27 -2.56 -25.31
C LEU A 102 15.51 -3.28 -26.64
N ALA A 103 15.83 -2.55 -27.71
CA ALA A 103 16.17 -3.14 -29.01
C ALA A 103 17.40 -4.04 -28.90
N VAL A 104 18.44 -3.62 -28.18
CA VAL A 104 19.66 -4.44 -27.93
C VAL A 104 19.32 -5.72 -27.15
N VAL A 105 18.48 -5.65 -26.12
CA VAL A 105 18.04 -6.83 -25.35
C VAL A 105 17.24 -7.81 -26.22
N VAL A 106 16.45 -7.31 -27.17
CA VAL A 106 15.65 -8.13 -28.09
C VAL A 106 16.52 -8.77 -29.18
N LEU A 107 17.47 -8.01 -29.75
CA LEU A 107 18.29 -8.42 -30.89
C LEU A 107 19.53 -9.25 -30.49
N VAL A 108 20.03 -9.09 -29.25
CA VAL A 108 21.23 -9.78 -28.76
C VAL A 108 20.91 -10.67 -27.54
N PRO A 109 19.99 -11.65 -27.66
CA PRO A 109 19.58 -12.50 -26.54
C PRO A 109 20.71 -13.40 -26.01
N ARG A 110 21.78 -13.59 -26.78
CA ARG A 110 22.94 -14.42 -26.44
C ARG A 110 23.87 -13.77 -25.39
N VAL A 111 23.97 -12.43 -25.37
CA VAL A 111 24.84 -11.69 -24.44
C VAL A 111 24.08 -11.26 -23.19
N LEU A 112 22.79 -10.91 -23.34
CA LEU A 112 21.95 -10.36 -22.27
C LEU A 112 20.84 -11.32 -21.82
N GLY A 113 21.04 -12.63 -22.00
CA GLY A 113 20.02 -13.65 -21.76
C GLY A 113 19.39 -13.60 -20.36
N ALA A 114 20.18 -13.31 -19.31
CA ALA A 114 19.68 -13.16 -17.95
C ALA A 114 18.81 -11.90 -17.75
N VAL A 115 19.18 -10.78 -18.37
CA VAL A 115 18.43 -9.51 -18.32
C VAL A 115 17.12 -9.64 -19.10
N GLY A 116 17.18 -10.20 -20.31
CA GLY A 116 15.99 -10.45 -21.12
C GLY A 116 14.99 -11.39 -20.43
N GLN A 117 15.45 -12.42 -19.71
CA GLN A 117 14.56 -13.30 -18.95
C GLN A 117 13.85 -12.58 -17.78
N ARG A 118 14.52 -11.64 -17.10
CA ARG A 118 13.92 -10.83 -16.03
C ARG A 118 12.93 -9.78 -16.55
N LEU A 119 13.20 -9.20 -17.72
CA LEU A 119 12.34 -8.18 -18.32
C LEU A 119 11.15 -8.76 -19.08
N ARG A 120 11.20 -10.03 -19.49
CA ARG A 120 10.12 -10.69 -20.25
C ARG A 120 8.71 -10.51 -19.66
N PRO A 121 8.50 -10.74 -18.35
CA PRO A 121 7.20 -10.51 -17.70
C PRO A 121 6.75 -9.04 -17.73
N ALA A 122 7.69 -8.10 -17.75
CA ALA A 122 7.42 -6.66 -17.77
C ALA A 122 7.17 -6.09 -19.17
N GLY A 123 7.31 -6.88 -20.25
CA GLY A 123 7.16 -6.42 -21.63
C GLY A 123 5.89 -5.61 -21.91
N PRO A 124 4.68 -6.12 -21.57
CA PRO A 124 3.43 -5.36 -21.73
C PRO A 124 3.40 -4.05 -20.94
N TRP A 125 3.98 -4.03 -19.74
CA TRP A 125 4.06 -2.82 -18.91
C TRP A 125 4.98 -1.77 -19.52
N LEU A 126 6.11 -2.18 -20.11
CA LEU A 126 7.02 -1.27 -20.79
C LEU A 126 6.37 -0.59 -22.01
N VAL A 127 5.53 -1.33 -22.75
CA VAL A 127 4.70 -0.75 -23.83
C VAL A 127 3.68 0.23 -23.24
N ALA A 128 2.93 -0.20 -22.22
CA ALA A 128 1.87 0.60 -21.62
C ALA A 128 2.39 1.92 -21.05
N ILE A 129 3.57 1.91 -20.41
CA ILE A 129 4.23 3.12 -19.90
C ILE A 129 4.60 4.07 -21.04
N ALA A 130 5.25 3.58 -22.10
CA ALA A 130 5.63 4.42 -23.24
C ALA A 130 4.41 5.06 -23.91
N VAL A 131 3.34 4.27 -24.14
CA VAL A 131 2.09 4.74 -24.72
C VAL A 131 1.40 5.75 -23.79
N GLY A 132 1.37 5.47 -22.48
CA GLY A 132 0.78 6.37 -21.49
C GLY A 132 1.50 7.72 -21.43
N LEU A 133 2.84 7.71 -21.45
CA LEU A 133 3.65 8.93 -21.53
C LEU A 133 3.41 9.69 -22.83
N ALA A 134 3.33 9.01 -23.96
CA ALA A 134 3.06 9.64 -25.26
C ALA A 134 1.67 10.31 -25.27
N VAL A 135 0.64 9.60 -24.81
CA VAL A 135 -0.72 10.15 -24.68
C VAL A 135 -0.70 11.37 -23.77
N TRP A 136 -0.08 11.26 -22.58
CA TRP A 136 -0.02 12.36 -21.63
C TRP A 136 0.69 13.59 -22.21
N GLU A 137 1.85 13.42 -22.84
CA GLU A 137 2.59 14.51 -23.49
C GLU A 137 1.79 15.15 -24.63
N VAL A 138 1.12 14.33 -25.45
CA VAL A 138 0.29 14.82 -26.57
C VAL A 138 -0.82 15.73 -26.06
N PHE A 139 -1.55 15.34 -25.02
CA PHE A 139 -2.67 16.14 -24.49
C PHE A 139 -2.21 17.37 -23.68
N THR A 140 -1.00 17.34 -23.11
CA THR A 140 -0.45 18.44 -22.30
C THR A 140 0.42 19.37 -23.13
N ALA A 141 1.61 18.94 -23.56
CA ALA A 141 2.60 19.78 -24.23
C ALA A 141 2.34 20.01 -25.72
N LYS A 142 1.76 19.05 -26.45
CA LYS A 142 1.58 19.18 -27.91
C LYS A 142 0.27 19.87 -28.29
N LEU A 143 -0.86 19.33 -27.83
CA LEU A 143 -2.19 19.88 -28.13
C LEU A 143 -2.56 21.05 -27.22
N GLY A 144 -2.04 21.08 -25.98
CA GLY A 144 -2.39 22.09 -24.98
C GLY A 144 -3.85 22.03 -24.52
N THR A 145 -4.50 20.87 -24.67
CA THR A 145 -5.88 20.64 -24.23
C THR A 145 -5.99 20.53 -22.71
N LEU A 146 -4.92 20.08 -22.06
CA LEU A 146 -4.80 19.95 -20.61
C LEU A 146 -3.75 20.96 -20.11
N PRO A 147 -4.17 22.20 -19.77
CA PRO A 147 -3.23 23.25 -19.42
C PRO A 147 -2.69 23.09 -17.98
N PRO A 148 -1.48 23.60 -17.71
CA PRO A 148 -0.96 23.84 -16.36
C PRO A 148 -1.87 24.80 -15.57
N PRO A 149 -1.86 24.79 -14.23
CA PRO A 149 -1.01 23.99 -13.33
C PRO A 149 -1.55 22.58 -13.04
N PHE A 150 -2.74 22.24 -13.54
CA PHE A 150 -3.41 20.98 -13.21
C PHE A 150 -2.75 19.77 -13.87
N PHE A 151 -2.25 19.94 -15.09
CA PHE A 151 -1.61 18.87 -15.87
C PHE A 151 -0.24 19.31 -16.36
N ALA A 152 0.77 19.12 -15.52
CA ALA A 152 2.17 19.31 -15.92
C ALA A 152 2.58 18.22 -16.94
N PRO A 153 3.25 18.58 -18.06
CA PRO A 153 3.77 17.59 -19.00
C PRO A 153 4.92 16.77 -18.39
N PRO A 154 5.15 15.54 -18.87
CA PRO A 154 6.16 14.65 -18.30
C PRO A 154 7.58 15.25 -18.36
N GLN A 155 7.94 16.00 -19.42
CA GLN A 155 9.25 16.65 -19.50
C GLN A 155 9.48 17.72 -18.41
N SER A 156 8.45 18.46 -18.02
CA SER A 156 8.56 19.48 -16.96
C SER A 156 8.79 18.86 -15.58
N LEU A 157 8.32 17.62 -15.37
CA LEU A 157 8.60 16.91 -14.13
C LEU A 157 10.10 16.59 -14.04
N VAL A 158 10.67 16.09 -15.15
CA VAL A 158 12.11 15.80 -15.22
C VAL A 158 12.94 17.06 -14.99
N GLU A 159 12.56 18.18 -15.61
CA GLU A 159 13.19 19.49 -15.39
C GLU A 159 13.23 19.81 -13.89
N VAL A 160 12.08 19.88 -13.22
CA VAL A 160 11.98 20.26 -11.80
C VAL A 160 12.77 19.31 -10.89
N TYR A 161 12.79 18.00 -11.19
CA TYR A 161 13.58 17.04 -10.41
C TYR A 161 15.10 17.26 -10.53
N VAL A 162 15.57 17.81 -11.65
CA VAL A 162 17.00 18.05 -11.91
C VAL A 162 17.41 19.46 -11.47
N THR A 163 16.60 20.49 -11.78
CA THR A 163 16.91 21.89 -11.49
C THR A 163 16.68 22.25 -10.03
N ASP A 164 15.60 21.74 -9.43
CA ASP A 164 15.13 22.14 -8.10
C ASP A 164 15.31 21.05 -7.03
N TRP A 165 16.17 20.06 -7.28
CA TRP A 165 16.37 18.91 -6.37
C TRP A 165 16.66 19.32 -4.92
N ALA A 166 17.46 20.37 -4.71
CA ALA A 166 17.82 20.85 -3.38
C ALA A 166 16.58 21.40 -2.64
N ARG A 167 15.77 22.20 -3.34
CA ARG A 167 14.51 22.75 -2.81
C ARG A 167 13.47 21.65 -2.57
N LEU A 168 13.40 20.65 -3.44
CA LEU A 168 12.55 19.46 -3.26
C LEU A 168 12.96 18.70 -2.00
N LEU A 169 14.26 18.51 -1.78
CA LEU A 169 14.78 17.84 -0.59
C LEU A 169 14.49 18.63 0.69
N GLU A 170 14.71 19.94 0.69
CA GLU A 170 14.37 20.82 1.81
C GLU A 170 12.88 20.73 2.16
N SER A 171 12.03 20.79 1.14
CA SER A 171 10.57 20.68 1.28
C SER A 171 10.14 19.30 1.79
N ALA A 172 10.77 18.24 1.30
CA ALA A 172 10.52 16.88 1.75
C ALA A 172 10.93 16.69 3.21
N VAL A 173 12.10 17.18 3.62
CA VAL A 173 12.57 17.13 5.01
C VAL A 173 11.65 17.94 5.92
N ALA A 174 11.22 19.13 5.51
CA ALA A 174 10.26 19.93 6.27
C ALA A 174 8.93 19.20 6.45
N SER A 175 8.41 18.59 5.37
CA SER A 175 7.17 17.81 5.39
C SER A 175 7.25 16.59 6.30
N VAL A 176 8.36 15.82 6.22
CA VAL A 176 8.60 14.66 7.09
C VAL A 176 8.68 15.07 8.56
N ARG A 177 9.37 16.18 8.89
CA ARG A 177 9.45 16.69 10.27
C ARG A 177 8.07 17.06 10.80
N LEU A 178 7.27 17.74 10.00
CA LEU A 178 5.93 18.20 10.35
C LEU A 178 5.01 16.99 10.59
N LEU A 179 5.03 16.02 9.67
CA LEU A 179 4.27 14.77 9.77
C LEU A 179 4.70 13.93 10.99
N ALA A 180 6.00 13.76 11.21
CA ALA A 180 6.53 12.97 12.33
C ALA A 180 6.12 13.56 13.69
N LEU A 181 6.22 14.88 13.87
CA LEU A 181 5.82 15.54 15.10
C LEU A 181 4.30 15.47 15.30
N GLY A 182 3.52 15.77 14.26
CA GLY A 182 2.06 15.71 14.33
C GLY A 182 1.56 14.30 14.66
N ILE A 183 2.07 13.28 13.97
CA ILE A 183 1.71 11.88 14.23
C ILE A 183 2.15 11.45 15.62
N ALA A 184 3.37 11.78 16.07
CA ALA A 184 3.83 11.39 17.41
C ALA A 184 2.93 11.97 18.51
N ILE A 185 2.61 13.27 18.42
CA ILE A 185 1.73 13.96 19.37
C ILE A 185 0.32 13.38 19.30
N GLY A 186 -0.24 13.24 18.10
CA GLY A 186 -1.59 12.73 17.88
C GLY A 186 -1.75 11.28 18.30
N ALA A 187 -0.78 10.42 17.97
CA ALA A 187 -0.74 9.02 18.39
C ALA A 187 -0.68 8.91 19.91
N ALA A 188 0.20 9.67 20.57
CA ALA A 188 0.31 9.65 22.02
C ALA A 188 -0.99 10.13 22.70
N ALA A 189 -1.51 11.28 22.27
CA ALA A 189 -2.75 11.85 22.80
C ALA A 189 -3.95 10.92 22.54
N GLY A 190 -4.08 10.39 21.34
CA GLY A 190 -5.13 9.45 20.94
C GLY A 190 -5.05 8.15 21.73
N PHE A 191 -3.86 7.56 21.85
CA PHE A 191 -3.63 6.33 22.61
C PHE A 191 -4.01 6.52 24.09
N VAL A 192 -3.50 7.56 24.73
CA VAL A 192 -3.81 7.87 26.14
C VAL A 192 -5.32 8.07 26.31
N THR A 193 -5.95 8.84 25.43
CA THR A 193 -7.40 9.11 25.47
C THR A 193 -8.21 7.81 25.29
N GLY A 194 -7.83 6.98 24.33
CA GLY A 194 -8.50 5.71 24.06
C GLY A 194 -8.38 4.72 25.23
N VAL A 195 -7.19 4.61 25.84
CA VAL A 195 -6.99 3.79 27.05
C VAL A 195 -7.83 4.32 28.21
N LEU A 196 -7.86 5.64 28.44
CA LEU A 196 -8.64 6.25 29.52
C LEU A 196 -10.13 5.97 29.38
N ILE A 197 -10.69 6.15 28.17
CA ILE A 197 -12.11 5.89 27.89
C ILE A 197 -12.42 4.39 28.00
N GLY A 198 -11.51 3.52 27.58
CA GLY A 198 -11.70 2.06 27.65
C GLY A 198 -11.65 1.52 29.06
N TRP A 199 -10.87 2.14 29.92
CA TRP A 199 -10.68 1.68 31.30
C TRP A 199 -11.65 2.32 32.30
N SER A 200 -11.93 3.62 32.17
CA SER A 200 -12.70 4.38 33.15
C SER A 200 -14.11 4.72 32.65
N ARG A 201 -15.14 4.29 33.40
CA ARG A 201 -16.53 4.65 33.14
C ARG A 201 -16.75 6.17 33.19
N GLN A 202 -16.07 6.86 34.11
CA GLN A 202 -16.19 8.32 34.23
C GLN A 202 -15.57 9.02 33.02
N ALA A 203 -14.37 8.59 32.59
CA ALA A 203 -13.74 9.14 31.39
C ALA A 203 -14.57 8.86 30.14
N SER A 204 -15.14 7.65 30.05
CA SER A 204 -16.06 7.29 28.97
C SER A 204 -17.28 8.22 28.93
N TYR A 205 -17.92 8.50 30.06
CA TYR A 205 -19.08 9.36 30.13
C TYR A 205 -18.80 10.79 29.61
N TRP A 206 -17.67 11.40 29.97
CA TRP A 206 -17.36 12.78 29.61
C TRP A 206 -16.67 12.94 28.24
N ILE A 207 -15.73 12.06 27.90
CA ILE A 207 -14.85 12.23 26.73
C ILE A 207 -15.46 11.57 25.49
N HIS A 208 -16.14 10.43 25.62
CA HIS A 208 -16.68 9.70 24.48
C HIS A 208 -17.68 10.53 23.64
N PRO A 209 -18.61 11.32 24.22
CA PRO A 209 -19.50 12.18 23.43
C PRO A 209 -18.73 13.21 22.60
N VAL A 210 -17.69 13.82 23.18
CA VAL A 210 -16.84 14.80 22.49
C VAL A 210 -16.14 14.16 21.29
N LEU A 211 -15.57 12.96 21.46
CA LEU A 211 -14.96 12.21 20.36
C LEU A 211 -15.96 11.84 19.27
N ARG A 212 -17.20 11.51 19.64
CA ARG A 212 -18.23 11.11 18.67
C ARG A 212 -18.74 12.30 17.83
N ILE A 213 -18.73 13.50 18.41
CA ILE A 213 -19.11 14.73 17.71
C ILE A 213 -17.95 15.26 16.87
N LEU A 214 -16.73 15.32 17.42
CA LEU A 214 -15.57 15.86 16.71
C LEU A 214 -14.97 14.88 15.70
N GLY A 215 -15.05 13.57 15.95
CA GLY A 215 -14.41 12.54 15.12
C GLY A 215 -14.80 12.57 13.63
N PRO A 216 -16.07 12.80 13.28
CA PRO A 216 -16.48 12.93 11.87
C PRO A 216 -16.11 14.26 11.21
N VAL A 217 -15.66 15.26 11.97
CA VAL A 217 -15.35 16.60 11.43
C VAL A 217 -13.99 16.52 10.72
N PRO A 218 -13.91 16.89 9.42
CA PRO A 218 -12.64 16.90 8.73
C PRO A 218 -11.69 17.92 9.38
N THR A 219 -10.43 17.52 9.59
CA THR A 219 -9.38 18.37 10.18
C THR A 219 -9.27 19.72 9.46
N THR A 220 -9.46 19.73 8.14
CA THR A 220 -9.42 20.93 7.30
C THR A 220 -10.52 21.93 7.64
N ALA A 221 -11.69 21.50 8.10
CA ALA A 221 -12.75 22.42 8.54
C ALA A 221 -12.37 23.17 9.82
N LEU A 222 -11.39 22.67 10.58
CA LEU A 222 -10.89 23.28 11.81
C LEU A 222 -9.71 24.22 11.55
N LEU A 223 -9.30 24.44 10.29
CA LEU A 223 -8.22 25.37 9.93
C LEU A 223 -8.39 26.77 10.53
N PRO A 224 -9.55 27.46 10.39
CA PRO A 224 -9.69 28.82 10.89
C PRO A 224 -9.56 28.90 12.41
N VAL A 225 -10.17 27.93 13.11
CA VAL A 225 -10.11 27.83 14.57
C VAL A 225 -8.67 27.55 15.01
N SER A 226 -7.95 26.68 14.29
CA SER A 226 -6.56 26.36 14.61
C SER A 226 -5.65 27.58 14.42
N PHE A 227 -5.80 28.33 13.33
CA PHE A 227 -5.06 29.57 13.12
C PHE A 227 -5.37 30.66 14.17
N TYR A 228 -6.55 30.63 14.78
CA TYR A 228 -6.87 31.54 15.88
C TYR A 228 -6.09 31.20 17.16
N PHE A 229 -5.93 29.91 17.48
CA PHE A 229 -5.23 29.47 18.70
C PHE A 229 -3.71 29.38 18.54
N PHE A 230 -3.21 29.11 17.34
CA PHE A 230 -1.81 28.88 17.08
C PHE A 230 -1.18 30.07 16.33
N PRO A 231 -0.03 30.60 16.81
CA PRO A 231 0.54 31.83 16.27
C PRO A 231 1.27 31.66 14.92
N SER A 232 1.53 30.42 14.49
CA SER A 232 2.26 30.15 13.24
C SER A 232 1.60 29.04 12.43
N SER A 233 1.79 29.09 11.11
CA SER A 233 1.32 28.05 10.20
C SER A 233 1.95 26.69 10.51
N TRP A 234 3.19 26.69 11.00
CA TRP A 234 3.90 25.46 11.38
C TRP A 234 3.25 24.76 12.57
N SER A 235 2.95 25.47 13.66
CA SER A 235 2.29 24.87 14.83
C SER A 235 0.84 24.50 14.54
N THR A 236 0.14 25.31 13.72
CA THR A 236 -1.21 25.02 13.23
C THR A 236 -1.25 23.70 12.46
N ALA A 237 -0.33 23.50 11.51
CA ALA A 237 -0.26 22.28 10.71
C ALA A 237 0.04 21.03 11.57
N ILE A 238 0.97 21.14 12.53
CA ILE A 238 1.26 20.05 13.47
C ILE A 238 0.01 19.68 14.29
N PHE A 239 -0.72 20.68 14.78
CA PHE A 239 -1.95 20.46 15.53
C PHE A 239 -3.01 19.74 14.71
N LEU A 240 -3.24 20.16 13.47
CA LEU A 240 -4.22 19.53 12.58
C LEU A 240 -3.87 18.08 12.25
N ILE A 241 -2.60 17.80 11.99
CA ILE A 241 -2.11 16.44 11.76
C ILE A 241 -2.26 15.59 13.03
N ALA A 242 -1.91 16.15 14.19
CA ALA A 242 -2.09 15.48 15.47
C ALA A 242 -3.55 15.16 15.72
N LEU A 243 -4.46 16.10 15.43
CA LEU A 243 -5.90 15.92 15.57
C LEU A 243 -6.41 14.80 14.64
N GLY A 244 -6.03 14.83 13.36
CA GLY A 244 -6.41 13.81 12.37
C GLY A 244 -5.89 12.41 12.73
N THR A 245 -4.73 12.33 13.37
CA THR A 245 -4.17 11.06 13.86
C THR A 245 -4.82 10.61 15.16
N ALA A 246 -5.12 11.54 16.08
CA ALA A 246 -5.59 11.23 17.41
C ALA A 246 -6.96 10.55 17.42
N PHE A 247 -7.88 10.94 16.53
CA PHE A 247 -9.22 10.35 16.49
C PHE A 247 -9.26 8.84 16.18
N PRO A 248 -8.74 8.36 15.04
CA PRO A 248 -8.75 6.93 14.74
C PRO A 248 -7.96 6.13 15.77
N VAL A 249 -6.82 6.67 16.26
CA VAL A 249 -6.05 6.03 17.32
C VAL A 249 -6.87 5.93 18.61
N ALA A 250 -7.55 7.00 19.04
CA ALA A 250 -8.36 6.99 20.25
C ALA A 250 -9.52 6.00 20.17
N ILE A 251 -10.27 6.00 19.07
CA ILE A 251 -11.46 5.16 18.89
C ILE A 251 -11.06 3.68 18.84
N LEU A 252 -10.01 3.34 18.08
CA LEU A 252 -9.57 1.95 17.94
C LEU A 252 -8.82 1.45 19.17
N THR A 253 -8.09 2.32 19.88
CA THR A 253 -7.53 1.97 21.19
C THR A 253 -8.64 1.72 22.20
N TRP A 254 -9.66 2.59 22.24
CA TRP A 254 -10.83 2.41 23.10
C TRP A 254 -11.55 1.08 22.81
N SER A 255 -11.84 0.80 21.55
CA SER A 255 -12.50 -0.45 21.14
C SER A 255 -11.65 -1.67 21.49
N GLY A 256 -10.33 -1.61 21.29
CA GLY A 256 -9.40 -2.68 21.69
C GLY A 256 -9.40 -2.94 23.20
N VAL A 257 -9.36 -1.88 24.01
CA VAL A 257 -9.36 -2.00 25.49
C VAL A 257 -10.72 -2.49 26.00
N ALA A 258 -11.83 -1.95 25.50
CA ALA A 258 -13.17 -2.34 25.92
C ALA A 258 -13.57 -3.76 25.43
N GLY A 259 -12.96 -4.24 24.35
CA GLY A 259 -13.22 -5.56 23.77
C GLY A 259 -12.51 -6.73 24.45
N VAL A 260 -11.64 -6.48 25.44
CA VAL A 260 -10.93 -7.56 26.15
C VAL A 260 -11.92 -8.39 26.96
N HIS A 261 -11.91 -9.71 26.77
CA HIS A 261 -12.79 -10.63 27.50
C HIS A 261 -12.59 -10.52 29.02
N LYS A 262 -13.70 -10.42 29.75
CA LYS A 262 -13.71 -10.28 31.22
C LYS A 262 -12.89 -11.36 31.94
N ASN A 263 -12.85 -12.57 31.39
CA ASN A 263 -12.08 -13.70 31.93
C ASN A 263 -10.60 -13.37 32.14
N TYR A 264 -9.96 -12.59 31.25
CA TYR A 264 -8.56 -12.19 31.42
C TYR A 264 -8.36 -11.32 32.66
N TYR A 265 -9.32 -10.43 32.95
CA TYR A 265 -9.28 -9.59 34.15
C TYR A 265 -9.56 -10.39 35.41
N ASP A 266 -10.54 -11.30 35.38
CA ASP A 266 -10.91 -12.11 36.53
C ASP A 266 -9.76 -13.06 36.93
N VAL A 267 -9.12 -13.73 35.97
CA VAL A 267 -7.93 -14.57 36.22
C VAL A 267 -6.79 -13.75 36.81
N ALA A 268 -6.45 -12.60 36.23
CA ALA A 268 -5.37 -11.77 36.75
C ALA A 268 -5.67 -11.25 38.18
N ARG A 269 -6.93 -10.91 38.49
CA ARG A 269 -7.35 -10.52 39.86
C ARG A 269 -7.22 -11.66 40.86
N THR A 270 -7.54 -12.91 40.48
CA THR A 270 -7.34 -14.07 41.36
C THR A 270 -5.86 -14.33 41.69
N LEU A 271 -4.95 -13.86 40.83
CA LEU A 271 -3.49 -13.90 41.06
C LEU A 271 -2.98 -12.66 41.83
N GLY A 272 -3.87 -11.81 42.35
CA GLY A 272 -3.49 -10.62 43.15
C GLY A 272 -3.04 -9.42 42.32
N ALA A 273 -3.36 -9.35 41.03
CA ALA A 273 -2.96 -8.23 40.18
C ALA A 273 -3.61 -6.90 40.61
N SER A 274 -2.79 -5.85 40.68
CA SER A 274 -3.27 -4.48 40.92
C SER A 274 -3.98 -3.90 39.69
N PRO A 275 -4.83 -2.85 39.84
CA PRO A 275 -5.51 -2.22 38.71
C PRO A 275 -4.57 -1.72 37.62
N TRP A 276 -3.40 -1.20 38.00
CA TRP A 276 -2.39 -0.73 37.06
C TRP A 276 -1.75 -1.87 36.27
N PHE A 277 -1.54 -3.03 36.92
CA PHE A 277 -1.08 -4.24 36.26
C PHE A 277 -2.10 -4.71 35.20
N LEU A 278 -3.39 -4.66 35.52
CA LEU A 278 -4.44 -5.03 34.56
C LEU A 278 -4.45 -4.12 33.33
N VAL A 279 -4.21 -2.81 33.48
CA VAL A 279 -4.10 -1.89 32.33
C VAL A 279 -2.86 -2.21 31.50
N LEU A 280 -1.67 -2.15 32.11
CA LEU A 280 -0.42 -2.20 31.37
C LEU A 280 -0.07 -3.59 30.82
N ARG A 281 -0.47 -4.66 31.51
CA ARG A 281 -0.06 -6.03 31.18
C ARG A 281 -1.17 -6.92 30.64
N VAL A 282 -2.43 -6.48 30.70
CA VAL A 282 -3.56 -7.25 30.15
C VAL A 282 -4.28 -6.44 29.08
N ALA A 283 -4.80 -5.26 29.44
CA ALA A 283 -5.63 -4.46 28.55
C ALA A 283 -4.85 -3.90 27.34
N ILE A 284 -3.75 -3.17 27.60
CA ILE A 284 -2.95 -2.55 26.53
C ILE A 284 -2.38 -3.60 25.57
N PRO A 285 -1.71 -4.69 26.03
CA PRO A 285 -1.17 -5.69 25.12
C PRO A 285 -2.25 -6.37 24.26
N ALA A 286 -3.43 -6.64 24.83
CA ALA A 286 -4.55 -7.19 24.08
C ALA A 286 -5.15 -6.20 23.06
N ALA A 287 -5.07 -4.89 23.35
CA ALA A 287 -5.56 -3.83 22.47
C ALA A 287 -4.57 -3.43 21.37
N LEU A 288 -3.28 -3.77 21.48
CA LEU A 288 -2.22 -3.36 20.54
C LEU A 288 -2.58 -3.59 19.06
N PRO A 289 -3.16 -4.73 18.64
CA PRO A 289 -3.54 -4.92 17.23
C PRO A 289 -4.49 -3.83 16.73
N GLN A 290 -5.47 -3.41 17.54
CA GLN A 290 -6.37 -2.32 17.17
C GLN A 290 -5.68 -0.95 17.23
N VAL A 291 -4.76 -0.75 18.19
CA VAL A 291 -3.94 0.48 18.24
C VAL A 291 -3.17 0.65 16.93
N PHE A 292 -2.56 -0.41 16.40
CA PHE A 292 -1.84 -0.37 15.13
C PHE A 292 -2.75 -0.07 13.93
N VAL A 293 -3.97 -0.61 13.91
CA VAL A 293 -4.96 -0.24 12.89
C VAL A 293 -5.28 1.26 13.01
N GLY A 294 -5.43 1.78 14.23
CA GLY A 294 -5.68 3.20 14.47
C GLY A 294 -4.53 4.09 14.03
N LEU A 295 -3.28 3.68 14.28
CA LEU A 295 -2.09 4.37 13.80
C LEU A 295 -2.01 4.37 12.27
N PHE A 296 -2.32 3.24 11.63
CA PHE A 296 -2.33 3.13 10.16
C PHE A 296 -3.40 4.03 9.53
N MET A 297 -4.61 4.05 10.08
CA MET A 297 -5.66 4.96 9.63
C MET A 297 -5.31 6.43 9.92
N GLY A 298 -4.72 6.71 11.08
CA GLY A 298 -4.24 8.03 11.47
C GLY A 298 -3.13 8.55 10.54
N LEU A 299 -2.22 7.68 10.08
CA LEU A 299 -1.21 8.01 9.08
C LEU A 299 -1.86 8.49 7.77
N GLY A 300 -2.89 7.80 7.28
CA GLY A 300 -3.63 8.22 6.09
C GLY A 300 -4.32 9.58 6.26
N ALA A 301 -4.93 9.84 7.42
CA ALA A 301 -5.55 11.12 7.74
C ALA A 301 -4.52 12.26 7.87
N ALA A 302 -3.36 11.98 8.47
CA ALA A 302 -2.22 12.88 8.58
C ALA A 302 -1.70 13.32 7.22
N PHE A 303 -1.47 12.36 6.30
CA PHE A 303 -1.08 12.66 4.93
C PHE A 303 -2.12 13.52 4.19
N SER A 304 -3.40 13.18 4.34
CA SER A 304 -4.48 13.95 3.71
C SER A 304 -4.53 15.39 4.21
N THR A 305 -4.22 15.61 5.50
CA THR A 305 -4.17 16.94 6.11
C THR A 305 -2.93 17.72 5.67
N LEU A 306 -1.79 17.05 5.47
CA LEU A 306 -0.54 17.67 5.03
C LEU A 306 -0.63 18.26 3.61
N VAL A 307 -1.50 17.68 2.76
CA VAL A 307 -1.70 18.13 1.37
C VAL A 307 -2.48 19.44 1.27
N VAL A 308 -3.26 19.77 2.31
CA VAL A 308 -4.17 20.94 2.34
C VAL A 308 -3.50 22.12 3.02
#